data_AF-A0A0R2ASS7-F1
#
_entry.id   AF-A0A0R2ASS7-F1
#
_cell.length_a   1.000
_cell.length_b   1.000
_cell.length_c   1.000
_cell.angle_alpha   90.00
_cell.angle_beta   90.00
_cell.angle_gamma   90.00
#
_symmetry.space_group_name_H-M   'P 1'
#
loop_
_entity.id
_entity.type
_entity.pdbx_description
1 polymer ?
#
loop_
_entity_poly.entity_id
_entity_poly.type
_entity_poly.pdbx_seq_one_letter_code
_entity_poly.pdbx_strand_id
1 'polypeptide(L)'
;MTFMNKYIKILGFTLLSTFVLSSNVSANNKYITKKSKLTTYQGFKGKAYADKKLKKHSFSLKKYKNTKLYSNKYILVKKNNTNKKYLYVHSKNNKLKGFTGSNNVKVYPEKKVSKKIVKNLNIKSKEQLMSYIRQCPDLLPEGQVLNLSKSSYNNYKNLLSKQFNINKYSSSPAFKDGHAFLYTDDKDLQTPLKDAINNWNKAFGSNIFELGNVQDETLKVELVTKDNNDWDGMFSNNSILVNKNNFYNQKYNKQINQINGAKVNVNDLIDGKNAKSKEQNEFNNASNSPLDNKYWTGVIMHEMAHAMGLGHTPYANDIVFAESSEEQEQSNLPLKYTWSTLRANNEKIATMTNKLSQRDLNRARLAKNMGVW
;
A
#
# COMPACT_ATOMS: atom_id res chain seq x y z
N MET A 1 25.25 -73.30 22.62
CA MET A 1 25.40 -72.54 21.36
C MET A 1 26.77 -71.88 21.35
N THR A 2 27.76 -72.67 20.97
CA THR A 2 28.83 -72.39 19.99
C THR A 2 29.40 -70.96 19.86
N PHE A 3 30.66 -70.84 20.32
CA PHE A 3 31.82 -70.06 19.82
C PHE A 3 31.91 -68.55 20.11
N MET A 4 32.89 -68.09 20.93
CA MET A 4 34.35 -67.91 20.67
C MET A 4 34.60 -66.88 19.55
N ASN A 5 35.36 -65.79 19.74
CA ASN A 5 36.81 -65.67 20.00
C ASN A 5 37.12 -64.15 19.83
N LYS A 6 38.18 -63.47 20.28
CA LYS A 6 39.48 -63.71 20.94
C LYS A 6 40.01 -62.28 21.23
N TYR A 7 40.35 -61.87 22.46
CA TYR A 7 41.70 -61.81 23.05
C TYR A 7 42.86 -61.72 22.01
N ILE A 8 43.88 -60.86 22.14
CA ILE A 8 45.04 -60.90 23.05
C ILE A 8 45.84 -59.59 22.74
N LYS A 9 46.11 -58.66 23.69
CA LYS A 9 47.30 -58.53 24.56
C LYS A 9 48.62 -58.30 23.79
N ILE A 10 49.42 -57.27 24.15
CA ILE A 10 50.87 -57.35 24.52
C ILE A 10 51.70 -56.06 24.27
N LEU A 11 52.40 -55.66 25.37
CA LEU A 11 53.73 -55.02 25.55
C LEU A 11 54.11 -53.66 24.90
N GLY A 12 54.73 -52.81 25.74
CA GLY A 12 56.10 -52.34 25.46
C GLY A 12 56.39 -50.83 25.47
N PHE A 13 57.02 -50.36 26.57
CA PHE A 13 58.23 -49.53 26.63
C PHE A 13 58.41 -48.17 25.88
N THR A 14 58.78 -47.15 26.69
CA THR A 14 59.77 -46.05 26.50
C THR A 14 59.58 -44.81 25.60
N LEU A 15 59.69 -43.65 26.30
CA LEU A 15 60.47 -42.41 26.09
C LEU A 15 60.65 -41.71 24.72
N LEU A 16 60.37 -40.39 24.77
CA LEU A 16 61.00 -39.21 24.14
C LEU A 16 61.64 -39.32 22.73
N SER A 17 61.19 -38.48 21.80
CA SER A 17 61.93 -37.30 21.32
C SER A 17 61.21 -36.57 20.16
N THR A 18 61.62 -35.32 19.98
CA THR A 18 61.08 -34.20 19.21
C THR A 18 60.98 -34.38 17.70
N PHE A 19 59.92 -33.83 17.11
CA PHE A 19 59.95 -33.23 15.77
C PHE A 19 59.21 -31.89 15.78
N VAL A 20 59.96 -30.81 15.50
CA VAL A 20 59.40 -29.51 15.14
C VAL A 20 58.96 -29.59 13.69
N LEU A 21 57.65 -29.50 13.45
CA LEU A 21 57.08 -29.30 12.12
C LEU A 21 56.58 -27.86 12.02
N SER A 22 57.31 -27.05 11.27
CA SER A 22 56.84 -25.77 10.77
C SER A 22 55.62 -26.01 9.87
N SER A 23 54.45 -25.54 10.28
CA SER A 23 53.27 -25.52 9.42
C SER A 23 52.95 -24.08 9.02
N ASN A 24 53.39 -23.72 7.81
CA ASN A 24 52.82 -22.60 7.06
C ASN A 24 51.37 -22.94 6.69
N VAL A 25 50.44 -22.71 7.62
CA VAL A 25 48.99 -22.84 7.34
C VAL A 25 48.54 -21.60 6.58
N SER A 26 48.35 -21.76 5.27
CA SER A 26 47.54 -20.88 4.44
C SER A 26 46.10 -20.82 5.00
N ALA A 27 45.74 -19.69 5.62
CA ALA A 27 44.43 -19.47 6.19
C ALA A 27 43.35 -19.39 5.09
N ASN A 28 42.67 -20.50 4.81
CA ASN A 28 41.45 -20.51 4.01
C ASN A 28 40.35 -19.70 4.74
N ASN A 29 40.14 -18.45 4.31
CA ASN A 29 39.12 -17.58 4.88
C ASN A 29 37.72 -18.21 4.68
N LYS A 30 37.09 -18.64 5.78
CA LYS A 30 35.71 -19.17 5.80
C LYS A 30 34.72 -18.00 5.76
N TYR A 31 33.82 -17.98 4.78
CA TYR A 31 32.77 -16.96 4.61
C TYR A 31 31.41 -17.54 4.97
N ILE A 32 30.78 -17.04 6.04
CA ILE A 32 29.45 -17.50 6.47
C ILE A 32 28.42 -16.43 6.10
N THR A 33 27.47 -16.76 5.23
CA THR A 33 26.34 -15.88 4.87
C THR A 33 25.20 -16.02 5.87
N LYS A 34 24.65 -14.90 6.32
CA LYS A 34 23.50 -14.84 7.22
C LYS A 34 22.45 -13.85 6.71
N LYS A 35 21.17 -14.16 6.91
CA LYS A 35 20.06 -13.22 6.69
C LYS A 35 19.94 -12.25 7.87
N SER A 36 19.36 -11.09 7.64
CA SER A 36 19.02 -10.09 8.67
C SER A 36 17.75 -9.33 8.30
N LYS A 37 17.16 -8.64 9.27
CA LYS A 37 16.07 -7.68 9.01
C LYS A 37 16.51 -6.68 7.93
N LEU A 38 15.61 -6.39 6.99
CA LEU A 38 15.83 -5.36 5.98
C LEU A 38 16.06 -4.02 6.69
N THR A 39 17.23 -3.43 6.46
CA THR A 39 17.63 -2.15 7.05
C THR A 39 18.17 -1.25 5.94
N THR A 40 17.87 0.05 6.03
CA THR A 40 18.39 1.05 5.11
C THR A 40 19.62 1.74 5.70
N TYR A 41 20.63 1.93 4.85
CA TYR A 41 21.92 2.49 5.18
C TYR A 41 22.29 3.62 4.22
N GLN A 42 23.21 4.48 4.64
CA GLN A 42 23.94 5.41 3.80
C GLN A 42 25.44 5.12 3.86
N GLY A 43 26.13 5.33 2.74
CA GLY A 43 27.58 5.26 2.69
C GLY A 43 28.23 6.36 3.52
N PHE A 44 29.18 6.02 4.38
CA PHE A 44 29.92 7.00 5.19
C PHE A 44 31.40 7.05 4.80
N LYS A 45 32.04 5.89 4.68
CA LYS A 45 33.45 5.75 4.30
C LYS A 45 33.71 4.42 3.60
N GLY A 46 34.92 4.21 3.07
CA GLY A 46 35.32 2.92 2.52
C GLY A 46 34.72 2.56 1.17
N LYS A 47 34.76 1.26 0.86
CA LYS A 47 34.49 0.66 -0.45
C LYS A 47 33.44 -0.44 -0.32
N ALA A 48 32.71 -0.69 -1.41
CA ALA A 48 31.91 -1.89 -1.60
C ALA A 48 32.58 -2.80 -2.63
N TYR A 49 32.47 -4.12 -2.41
CA TYR A 49 33.11 -5.16 -3.22
C TYR A 49 32.06 -5.97 -3.97
N ALA A 50 32.37 -6.37 -5.21
CA ALA A 50 31.41 -7.05 -6.07
C ALA A 50 31.01 -8.44 -5.54
N ASP A 51 31.88 -9.09 -4.78
CA ASP A 51 31.72 -10.46 -4.33
C ASP A 51 32.13 -10.66 -2.86
N LYS A 52 31.82 -11.85 -2.33
CA LYS A 52 32.10 -12.24 -0.94
C LYS A 52 33.60 -12.42 -0.63
N LYS A 53 34.46 -12.58 -1.64
CA LYS A 53 35.92 -12.71 -1.48
C LYS A 53 36.58 -11.35 -1.23
N LEU A 54 35.85 -10.24 -1.40
CA LEU A 54 36.28 -8.87 -1.10
C LEU A 54 37.52 -8.43 -1.90
N LYS A 55 37.74 -9.01 -3.09
CA LYS A 55 38.88 -8.70 -3.95
C LYS A 55 38.56 -7.62 -4.98
N LYS A 56 37.40 -7.72 -5.62
CA LYS A 56 37.00 -6.79 -6.69
C LYS A 56 36.22 -5.60 -6.14
N HIS A 57 36.78 -4.41 -6.31
CA HIS A 57 36.09 -3.16 -6.00
C HIS A 57 34.87 -2.99 -6.93
N SER A 58 33.73 -2.64 -6.35
CA SER A 58 32.51 -2.30 -7.10
C SER A 58 32.29 -0.79 -7.13
N PHE A 59 32.18 -0.15 -5.96
CA PHE A 59 32.01 1.31 -5.87
C PHE A 59 32.50 1.88 -4.54
N SER A 60 32.81 3.18 -4.55
CA SER A 60 33.20 3.92 -3.35
C SER A 60 31.97 4.45 -2.62
N LEU A 61 31.82 4.12 -1.34
CA LEU A 61 30.68 4.56 -0.52
C LEU A 61 30.68 6.08 -0.29
N LYS A 62 31.86 6.71 -0.30
CA LYS A 62 31.99 8.16 -0.13
C LYS A 62 31.36 8.96 -1.27
N LYS A 63 31.20 8.38 -2.47
CA LYS A 63 30.55 9.03 -3.62
C LYS A 63 29.01 9.02 -3.52
N TYR A 64 28.45 8.19 -2.64
CA TYR A 64 27.00 7.94 -2.54
C TYR A 64 26.48 8.19 -1.12
N LYS A 65 26.97 9.24 -0.45
CA LYS A 65 26.63 9.57 0.95
C LYS A 65 25.13 9.82 1.18
N ASN A 66 24.41 10.27 0.15
CA ASN A 66 22.98 10.58 0.22
C ASN A 66 22.08 9.49 -0.38
N THR A 67 22.66 8.37 -0.84
CA THR A 67 21.92 7.29 -1.49
C THR A 67 21.42 6.28 -0.46
N LYS A 68 20.13 5.92 -0.54
CA LYS A 68 19.55 4.82 0.25
C LYS A 68 20.06 3.48 -0.26
N LEU A 69 20.74 2.75 0.62
CA LEU A 69 21.24 1.41 0.38
C LEU A 69 20.51 0.41 1.28
N TYR A 70 19.91 -0.60 0.68
CA TYR A 70 19.15 -1.65 1.36
C TYR A 70 20.04 -2.84 1.67
N SER A 71 19.86 -3.45 2.83
CA SER A 71 20.55 -4.68 3.20
C SER A 71 19.66 -5.56 4.07
N ASN A 72 19.56 -6.84 3.70
CA ASN A 72 18.88 -7.90 4.44
C ASN A 72 19.77 -9.15 4.59
N LYS A 73 21.06 -9.04 4.27
CA LYS A 73 22.01 -10.14 4.37
C LYS A 73 23.42 -9.62 4.60
N TYR A 74 24.23 -10.42 5.30
CA TYR A 74 25.62 -10.11 5.61
C TYR A 74 26.48 -11.37 5.58
N ILE A 75 27.80 -11.19 5.48
CA ILE A 75 28.79 -12.24 5.65
C ILE A 75 29.67 -11.96 6.87
N LEU A 76 30.13 -13.01 7.54
CA LEU A 76 31.19 -12.96 8.54
C LEU A 76 32.49 -13.46 7.92
N VAL A 77 33.55 -12.68 8.07
CA VAL A 77 34.90 -13.01 7.59
C VAL A 77 35.83 -13.13 8.81
N LYS A 78 36.38 -14.32 9.04
CA LYS A 78 37.36 -14.55 10.11
C LYS A 78 38.72 -14.00 9.68
N LYS A 79 39.28 -13.06 10.45
CA LYS A 79 40.64 -12.54 10.27
C LYS A 79 41.29 -12.41 11.64
N ASN A 80 42.41 -13.08 11.87
CA ASN A 80 43.19 -13.05 13.12
C ASN A 80 42.30 -13.23 14.37
N ASN A 81 41.59 -14.36 14.45
CA ASN A 81 40.64 -14.71 15.53
C ASN A 81 39.44 -13.76 15.77
N THR A 82 39.26 -12.72 14.95
CA THR A 82 38.08 -11.83 15.03
C THR A 82 37.17 -12.02 13.81
N ASN A 83 35.86 -11.96 14.02
CA ASN A 83 34.87 -12.00 12.95
C ASN A 83 34.51 -10.58 12.52
N LYS A 84 34.83 -10.21 11.28
CA LYS A 84 34.39 -8.94 10.69
C LYS A 84 33.10 -9.12 9.90
N LYS A 85 32.10 -8.28 10.19
CA LYS A 85 30.80 -8.28 9.54
C LYS A 85 30.79 -7.38 8.30
N TYR A 86 30.45 -7.96 7.14
CA TYR A 86 30.25 -7.25 5.88
C TYR A 86 28.80 -7.36 5.42
N LEU A 87 28.12 -6.23 5.26
CA LEU A 87 26.75 -6.13 4.78
C LEU A 87 26.72 -6.23 3.26
N TYR A 88 25.77 -6.98 2.70
CA TYR A 88 25.45 -6.84 1.28
C TYR A 88 24.48 -5.68 1.12
N VAL A 89 24.94 -4.62 0.48
CA VAL A 89 24.16 -3.41 0.23
C VAL A 89 23.76 -3.33 -1.23
N HIS A 90 22.56 -2.84 -1.52
CA HIS A 90 22.12 -2.55 -2.87
C HIS A 90 21.20 -1.32 -2.92
N SER A 91 21.19 -0.63 -4.05
CA SER A 91 20.24 0.44 -4.36
C SER A 91 18.90 -0.14 -4.81
N LYS A 92 17.82 0.67 -4.80
CA LYS A 92 16.47 0.23 -5.19
C LYS A 92 16.42 -0.37 -6.61
N ASN A 93 17.18 0.20 -7.54
CA ASN A 93 17.28 -0.26 -8.93
C ASN A 93 18.43 -1.26 -9.16
N ASN A 94 19.07 -1.73 -8.10
CA ASN A 94 20.21 -2.67 -8.14
C ASN A 94 21.43 -2.24 -8.98
N LYS A 95 21.51 -0.97 -9.42
CA LYS A 95 22.68 -0.45 -10.17
C LYS A 95 23.93 -0.39 -9.29
N LEU A 96 23.76 -0.01 -8.03
CA LEU A 96 24.78 -0.13 -6.99
C LEU A 96 24.48 -1.38 -6.16
N LYS A 97 25.43 -2.33 -6.11
CA LYS A 97 25.33 -3.53 -5.26
C LYS A 97 26.72 -4.06 -4.89
N GLY A 98 26.87 -4.55 -3.66
CA GLY A 98 28.14 -5.14 -3.22
C GLY A 98 28.23 -5.36 -1.71
N PHE A 99 29.31 -6.01 -1.26
CA PHE A 99 29.62 -6.23 0.15
C PHE A 99 30.45 -5.07 0.71
N THR A 100 30.10 -4.56 1.88
CA THR A 100 30.90 -3.54 2.57
C THR A 100 30.98 -3.79 4.06
N GLY A 101 32.09 -3.38 4.69
CA GLY A 101 32.23 -3.45 6.14
C GLY A 101 31.09 -2.74 6.84
N SER A 102 30.50 -3.35 7.86
CA SER A 102 29.39 -2.75 8.62
C SER A 102 29.73 -1.37 9.22
N ASN A 103 31.01 -1.10 9.50
CA ASN A 103 31.54 0.18 9.98
C ASN A 103 31.74 1.26 8.89
N ASN A 104 31.51 0.92 7.62
CA ASN A 104 31.64 1.82 6.47
C ASN A 104 30.31 2.52 6.11
N VAL A 105 29.22 2.03 6.67
CA VAL A 105 27.88 2.57 6.48
C VAL A 105 27.31 3.03 7.81
N LYS A 106 26.38 3.98 7.75
CA LYS A 106 25.53 4.36 8.88
C LYS A 106 24.11 3.98 8.55
N VAL A 107 23.29 3.63 9.55
CA VAL A 107 21.85 3.52 9.33
C VAL A 107 21.40 4.82 8.67
N TYR A 108 20.71 4.70 7.54
CA TYR A 108 20.20 5.87 6.84
C TYR A 108 19.29 6.56 7.83
N PRO A 109 19.54 7.82 8.20
CA PRO A 109 18.65 8.51 9.10
C PRO A 109 17.30 8.59 8.38
N GLU A 110 16.37 7.72 8.76
CA GLU A 110 14.99 8.15 8.84
C GLU A 110 15.08 9.40 9.69
N LYS A 111 14.94 10.58 9.07
CA LYS A 111 14.78 11.80 9.84
C LYS A 111 13.64 11.47 10.81
N LYS A 112 13.96 11.23 12.08
CA LYS A 112 13.00 11.34 13.17
C LYS A 112 12.65 12.81 13.21
N VAL A 113 11.78 13.22 12.29
CA VAL A 113 11.08 14.48 12.41
C VAL A 113 10.28 14.33 13.68
N SER A 114 10.40 15.32 14.55
CA SER A 114 9.63 15.37 15.79
C SER A 114 8.19 15.03 15.50
N LYS A 115 7.61 14.07 16.22
CA LYS A 115 6.16 13.78 16.20
C LYS A 115 5.30 14.99 16.65
N LYS A 116 5.93 16.11 17.02
CA LYS A 116 5.24 17.37 17.29
C LYS A 116 4.63 17.89 15.99
N ILE A 117 3.33 17.67 15.84
CA ILE A 117 2.52 18.24 14.78
C ILE A 117 2.43 19.74 15.04
N VAL A 118 2.86 20.54 14.06
CA VAL A 118 2.69 22.00 14.08
C VAL A 118 1.44 22.31 13.27
N LYS A 119 0.41 22.88 13.91
CA LYS A 119 -0.79 23.35 13.20
C LYS A 119 -0.46 24.57 12.34
N ASN A 120 -1.13 24.71 11.20
CA ASN A 120 -0.98 25.83 10.27
C ASN A 120 0.47 26.05 9.79
N LEU A 121 1.22 24.98 9.54
CA LEU A 121 2.61 25.09 9.13
C LEU A 121 2.75 25.75 7.74
N ASN A 122 3.52 26.83 7.70
CA ASN A 122 3.94 27.43 6.43
C ASN A 122 5.12 26.63 5.83
N ILE A 123 4.95 26.15 4.60
CA ILE A 123 5.98 25.42 3.86
C ILE A 123 6.83 26.41 3.10
N LYS A 124 8.14 26.39 3.35
CA LYS A 124 9.10 27.32 2.73
C LYS A 124 9.68 26.80 1.40
N SER A 125 9.60 25.49 1.15
CA SER A 125 10.11 24.91 -0.10
C SER A 125 9.45 23.57 -0.46
N LYS A 126 9.53 23.22 -1.74
CA LYS A 126 9.10 21.93 -2.27
C LYS A 126 9.78 20.75 -1.57
N GLU A 127 11.09 20.87 -1.30
CA GLU A 127 11.88 19.84 -0.62
C GLU A 127 11.42 19.61 0.83
N GLN A 128 11.03 20.69 1.52
CA GLN A 128 10.46 20.59 2.86
C GLN A 128 9.14 19.81 2.81
N LEU A 129 8.23 20.15 1.91
CA LEU A 129 6.97 19.42 1.75
C LEU A 129 7.21 17.94 1.39
N MET A 130 8.09 17.67 0.42
CA MET A 130 8.45 16.30 0.05
C MET A 130 9.04 15.51 1.22
N SER A 131 9.68 16.17 2.19
CA SER A 131 10.16 15.51 3.40
C SER A 131 9.02 15.03 4.31
N TYR A 132 7.91 15.78 4.39
CA TYR A 132 6.70 15.35 5.10
C TYR A 132 5.95 14.27 4.33
N ILE A 133 5.78 14.41 3.01
CA ILE A 133 5.12 13.40 2.17
C ILE A 133 5.84 12.04 2.24
N ARG A 134 7.18 12.02 2.32
CA ARG A 134 7.95 10.76 2.44
C ARG A 134 7.79 10.05 3.80
N GLN A 135 7.21 10.70 4.79
CA GLN A 135 6.90 10.08 6.10
C GLN A 135 5.53 9.41 6.09
N CYS A 136 4.65 9.84 5.20
CA CYS A 136 3.35 9.21 5.00
C CYS A 136 3.51 7.82 4.37
N PRO A 137 2.72 6.83 4.79
CA PRO A 137 2.48 5.63 4.01
C PRO A 137 1.90 5.98 2.63
N ASP A 138 1.98 5.03 1.71
CA ASP A 138 1.63 5.30 0.32
C ASP A 138 0.15 5.71 0.20
N LEU A 139 -0.12 6.81 -0.51
CA LEU A 139 -1.45 7.42 -0.67
C LEU A 139 -2.19 7.75 0.65
N LEU A 140 -1.57 7.62 1.82
CA LEU A 140 -2.17 7.91 3.13
C LEU A 140 -1.59 9.21 3.69
N PRO A 141 -2.17 10.38 3.40
CA PRO A 141 -1.68 11.63 3.97
C PRO A 141 -1.89 11.61 5.50
N GLU A 142 -0.89 12.05 6.25
CA GLU A 142 -0.95 12.06 7.71
C GLU A 142 0.05 13.05 8.31
N GLY A 143 -0.01 13.23 9.63
CA GLY A 143 0.91 14.07 10.37
C GLY A 143 0.95 15.49 9.83
N GLN A 144 2.14 15.98 9.46
CA GLN A 144 2.32 17.36 9.04
C GLN A 144 1.62 17.70 7.70
N VAL A 145 1.40 16.72 6.82
CA VAL A 145 0.70 16.93 5.54
C VAL A 145 -0.76 17.36 5.75
N LEU A 146 -1.40 16.91 6.84
CA LEU A 146 -2.77 17.30 7.21
C LEU A 146 -2.85 18.59 8.04
N ASN A 147 -1.71 19.23 8.34
CA ASN A 147 -1.62 20.37 9.26
C ASN A 147 -0.86 21.57 8.64
N LEU A 148 -0.93 21.73 7.32
CA LEU A 148 -0.31 22.85 6.64
C LEU A 148 -1.18 24.11 6.73
N SER A 149 -0.60 25.28 6.50
CA SER A 149 -1.36 26.52 6.35
C SER A 149 -2.18 26.51 5.05
N LYS A 150 -3.27 27.30 4.98
CA LYS A 150 -4.07 27.48 3.74
C LYS A 150 -3.21 27.94 2.56
N SER A 151 -2.26 28.86 2.80
CA SER A 151 -1.31 29.31 1.77
C SER A 151 -0.43 28.17 1.27
N SER A 152 0.08 27.31 2.17
CA SER A 152 0.86 26.12 1.79
C SER A 152 0.04 25.15 0.95
N TYR A 153 -1.22 24.90 1.30
CA TYR A 153 -2.10 24.03 0.51
C TYR A 153 -2.32 24.58 -0.88
N ASN A 154 -2.60 25.89 -1.01
CA ASN A 154 -2.79 26.54 -2.31
C ASN A 154 -1.51 26.48 -3.16
N ASN A 155 -0.36 26.83 -2.59
CA ASN A 155 0.92 26.86 -3.31
C ASN A 155 1.37 25.48 -3.81
N TYR A 156 1.02 24.41 -3.10
CA TYR A 156 1.46 23.04 -3.41
C TYR A 156 0.33 22.09 -3.81
N LYS A 157 -0.86 22.62 -4.16
CA LYS A 157 -2.06 21.84 -4.49
C LYS A 157 -1.78 20.76 -5.53
N ASN A 158 -1.13 21.10 -6.64
CA ASN A 158 -0.83 20.15 -7.73
C ASN A 158 0.12 19.02 -7.28
N LEU A 159 1.11 19.34 -6.43
CA LEU A 159 2.04 18.33 -5.92
C LEU A 159 1.33 17.38 -4.95
N LEU A 160 0.52 17.91 -4.04
CA LEU A 160 -0.25 17.12 -3.08
C LEU A 160 -1.28 16.24 -3.81
N SER A 161 -2.01 16.81 -4.77
CA SER A 161 -2.96 16.13 -5.65
C SER A 161 -2.30 14.93 -6.34
N LYS A 162 -1.14 15.13 -6.96
CA LYS A 162 -0.35 14.05 -7.55
C LYS A 162 0.10 13.00 -6.53
N GLN A 163 0.58 13.40 -5.35
CA GLN A 163 1.15 12.47 -4.38
C GLN A 163 0.12 11.61 -3.64
N PHE A 164 -1.14 12.04 -3.63
CA PHE A 164 -2.24 11.38 -2.92
C PHE A 164 -3.44 11.06 -3.81
N ASN A 165 -3.28 11.13 -5.15
CA ASN A 165 -4.32 10.88 -6.15
C ASN A 165 -5.61 11.67 -5.84
N ILE A 166 -5.51 12.96 -5.59
CA ILE A 166 -6.69 13.82 -5.38
C ILE A 166 -6.89 14.65 -6.65
N ASN A 167 -8.12 14.71 -7.16
CA ASN A 167 -8.46 15.53 -8.32
C ASN A 167 -9.84 16.19 -8.17
N LYS A 168 -10.18 17.12 -9.05
CA LYS A 168 -11.51 17.71 -9.18
C LYS A 168 -12.26 16.97 -10.30
N TYR A 169 -13.21 16.11 -9.95
CA TYR A 169 -13.98 15.27 -10.87
C TYR A 169 -15.29 15.91 -11.35
N SER A 170 -15.66 17.07 -10.81
CA SER A 170 -16.83 17.83 -11.25
C SER A 170 -16.43 19.24 -11.63
N SER A 171 -17.05 19.80 -12.67
CA SER A 171 -16.85 21.19 -13.08
C SER A 171 -17.35 22.17 -12.02
N SER A 172 -18.47 21.83 -11.38
CA SER A 172 -19.16 22.61 -10.35
C SER A 172 -18.90 22.04 -8.96
N PRO A 173 -18.96 22.86 -7.89
CA PRO A 173 -18.80 22.36 -6.52
C PRO A 173 -19.95 21.40 -6.17
N ALA A 174 -19.62 20.16 -5.81
CA ALA A 174 -20.57 19.22 -5.19
C ALA A 174 -20.90 19.60 -3.74
N PHE A 175 -20.05 20.43 -3.12
CA PHE A 175 -20.16 20.85 -1.74
C PHE A 175 -20.36 22.37 -1.66
N LYS A 176 -21.28 22.79 -0.81
CA LYS A 176 -21.52 24.18 -0.41
C LYS A 176 -21.13 24.31 1.06
N ASP A 177 -20.18 25.18 1.36
CA ASP A 177 -19.66 25.40 2.73
C ASP A 177 -19.20 24.12 3.46
N GLY A 178 -18.72 23.12 2.69
CA GLY A 178 -18.25 21.84 3.21
C GLY A 178 -19.35 20.81 3.47
N HIS A 179 -20.57 21.06 2.99
CA HIS A 179 -21.72 20.16 3.03
C HIS A 179 -22.22 19.83 1.62
N ALA A 180 -22.63 18.58 1.40
CA ALA A 180 -23.31 18.16 0.18
C ALA A 180 -24.68 17.59 0.51
N PHE A 181 -25.68 17.96 -0.29
CA PHE A 181 -27.07 17.54 -0.15
C PHE A 181 -27.37 16.51 -1.25
N LEU A 182 -27.60 15.26 -0.85
CA LEU A 182 -27.87 14.18 -1.78
C LEU A 182 -29.37 13.92 -1.90
N TYR A 183 -29.83 13.71 -3.12
CA TYR A 183 -31.23 13.41 -3.40
C TYR A 183 -31.38 12.26 -4.38
N THR A 184 -32.47 11.50 -4.25
CA THR A 184 -32.89 10.50 -5.23
C THR A 184 -34.41 10.44 -5.30
N ASP A 185 -34.94 10.40 -6.53
CA ASP A 185 -36.35 10.06 -6.79
C ASP A 185 -36.60 8.54 -6.75
N ASP A 186 -35.54 7.73 -6.88
CA ASP A 186 -35.62 6.28 -6.94
C ASP A 186 -35.82 5.69 -5.54
N LYS A 187 -37.03 5.18 -5.27
CA LYS A 187 -37.39 4.58 -3.97
C LYS A 187 -36.43 3.46 -3.54
N ASP A 188 -35.95 2.66 -4.50
CA ASP A 188 -35.04 1.55 -4.22
C ASP A 188 -33.62 2.00 -3.86
N LEU A 189 -33.24 3.25 -4.19
CA LEU A 189 -31.97 3.85 -3.80
C LEU A 189 -32.02 4.58 -2.46
N GLN A 190 -33.20 4.87 -1.90
CA GLN A 190 -33.33 5.65 -0.66
C GLN A 190 -32.61 5.01 0.53
N THR A 191 -32.74 3.69 0.70
CA THR A 191 -32.06 2.98 1.81
C THR A 191 -30.54 2.93 1.61
N PRO A 192 -30.01 2.44 0.47
CA PRO A 192 -28.58 2.49 0.19
C PRO A 192 -27.96 3.89 0.31
N LEU A 193 -28.67 4.92 -0.16
CA LEU A 193 -28.24 6.31 -0.07
C LEU A 193 -28.13 6.78 1.38
N LYS A 194 -29.17 6.55 2.18
CA LYS A 194 -29.19 6.91 3.61
C LYS A 194 -28.07 6.22 4.37
N ASP A 195 -27.82 4.94 4.10
CA ASP A 195 -26.74 4.18 4.72
C ASP A 195 -25.36 4.70 4.30
N ALA A 196 -25.19 5.07 3.03
CA ALA A 196 -23.93 5.64 2.52
C ALA A 196 -23.61 6.98 3.21
N ILE A 197 -24.60 7.86 3.35
CA ILE A 197 -24.51 9.13 4.09
C ILE A 197 -24.10 8.87 5.54
N ASN A 198 -24.80 7.96 6.23
CA ASN A 198 -24.53 7.62 7.62
C ASN A 198 -23.11 7.07 7.81
N ASN A 199 -22.67 6.18 6.92
CA ASN A 199 -21.34 5.58 6.99
C ASN A 199 -20.23 6.62 6.81
N TRP A 200 -20.37 7.52 5.83
CA TRP A 200 -19.42 8.62 5.64
C TRP A 200 -19.39 9.58 6.83
N ASN A 201 -20.55 10.08 7.27
CA ASN A 201 -20.62 11.03 8.38
C ASN A 201 -20.05 10.43 9.68
N LYS A 202 -20.42 9.18 9.99
CA LYS A 202 -19.92 8.46 11.16
C LYS A 202 -18.41 8.28 11.13
N ALA A 203 -17.84 7.87 9.99
CA ALA A 203 -16.41 7.65 9.87
C ALA A 203 -15.61 8.97 9.84
N PHE A 204 -16.18 10.01 9.24
CA PHE A 204 -15.54 11.33 9.18
C PHE A 204 -15.58 12.04 10.54
N GLY A 205 -16.62 11.81 11.34
CA GLY A 205 -16.85 12.43 12.65
C GLY A 205 -17.61 13.75 12.60
N SER A 206 -18.24 14.06 11.46
CA SER A 206 -19.09 15.24 11.27
C SER A 206 -20.09 15.01 10.13
N ASN A 207 -21.18 15.76 10.12
CA ASN A 207 -22.16 15.74 9.03
C ASN A 207 -21.58 16.52 7.85
N ILE A 208 -21.07 15.80 6.85
CA ILE A 208 -20.57 16.39 5.58
C ILE A 208 -21.52 16.08 4.41
N PHE A 209 -22.38 15.07 4.60
CA PHE A 209 -23.43 14.69 3.66
C PHE A 209 -24.77 14.70 4.37
N GLU A 210 -25.80 15.20 3.70
CA GLU A 210 -27.16 15.22 4.22
C GLU A 210 -28.13 14.83 3.11
N LEU A 211 -29.30 14.31 3.49
CA LEU A 211 -30.38 14.13 2.52
C LEU A 211 -30.95 15.50 2.19
N GLY A 212 -30.97 15.84 0.90
CA GLY A 212 -31.64 17.02 0.36
C GLY A 212 -32.98 16.67 -0.28
N ASN A 213 -33.43 17.58 -1.11
CA ASN A 213 -34.59 17.49 -1.99
C ASN A 213 -34.23 18.05 -3.37
N VAL A 214 -35.14 17.91 -4.33
CA VAL A 214 -34.94 18.40 -5.70
C VAL A 214 -34.66 19.91 -5.79
N GLN A 215 -35.01 20.71 -4.77
CA GLN A 215 -34.79 22.15 -4.75
C GLN A 215 -33.41 22.56 -4.22
N ASP A 216 -32.79 21.76 -3.35
CA ASP A 216 -31.53 22.10 -2.67
C ASP A 216 -30.37 21.12 -2.91
N GLU A 217 -30.60 20.02 -3.64
CA GLU A 217 -29.59 19.02 -3.96
C GLU A 217 -28.32 19.63 -4.56
N THR A 218 -27.18 19.11 -4.12
CA THR A 218 -25.88 19.37 -4.75
C THR A 218 -25.32 18.13 -5.42
N LEU A 219 -25.89 16.96 -5.10
CA LEU A 219 -25.57 15.67 -5.69
C LEU A 219 -26.84 14.87 -5.96
N LYS A 220 -27.14 14.61 -7.23
CA LYS A 220 -28.27 13.75 -7.61
C LYS A 220 -27.83 12.29 -7.66
N VAL A 221 -28.66 11.37 -7.19
CA VAL A 221 -28.41 9.93 -7.22
C VAL A 221 -29.55 9.26 -7.98
N GLU A 222 -29.23 8.50 -9.04
CA GLU A 222 -30.25 7.96 -9.94
C GLU A 222 -29.87 6.61 -10.56
N LEU A 223 -30.88 5.77 -10.79
CA LEU A 223 -30.77 4.55 -11.58
C LEU A 223 -30.80 4.89 -13.07
N VAL A 224 -29.75 4.51 -13.80
CA VAL A 224 -29.69 4.72 -15.25
C VAL A 224 -29.43 3.42 -15.99
N THR A 225 -30.02 3.32 -17.18
CA THR A 225 -29.71 2.27 -18.15
C THR A 225 -28.70 2.85 -19.14
N LYS A 226 -27.50 2.26 -19.20
CA LYS A 226 -26.53 2.50 -20.28
C LYS A 226 -26.20 1.17 -20.94
N ASP A 227 -25.82 1.23 -22.22
CA ASP A 227 -25.67 0.05 -23.07
C ASP A 227 -24.46 -0.84 -22.72
N ASN A 228 -23.57 -0.38 -21.83
CA ASN A 228 -22.43 -1.17 -21.33
C ASN A 228 -22.63 -1.62 -19.87
N ASN A 229 -22.39 -2.90 -19.60
CA ASN A 229 -22.56 -3.53 -18.28
C ASN A 229 -21.28 -3.50 -17.42
N ASP A 230 -20.24 -2.80 -17.86
CA ASP A 230 -18.90 -2.86 -17.24
C ASP A 230 -18.71 -1.92 -16.04
N TRP A 231 -19.80 -1.33 -15.54
CA TRP A 231 -19.78 -0.39 -14.41
C TRP A 231 -21.00 -0.61 -13.52
N ASP A 232 -20.81 -0.43 -12.22
CA ASP A 232 -21.89 -0.51 -11.22
C ASP A 232 -22.31 0.88 -10.73
N GLY A 233 -21.35 1.78 -10.58
CA GLY A 233 -21.53 3.19 -10.24
C GLY A 233 -20.69 4.09 -11.14
N MET A 234 -21.13 5.34 -11.32
CA MET A 234 -20.33 6.36 -11.99
C MET A 234 -20.66 7.75 -11.46
N PHE A 235 -19.65 8.47 -11.00
CA PHE A 235 -19.73 9.89 -10.71
C PHE A 235 -19.52 10.71 -11.98
N SER A 236 -20.51 11.54 -12.32
CA SER A 236 -20.42 12.44 -13.47
C SER A 236 -21.17 13.74 -13.19
N ASN A 237 -20.43 14.86 -13.22
CA ASN A 237 -20.99 16.22 -13.16
C ASN A 237 -22.05 16.42 -12.06
N ASN A 238 -21.66 16.16 -10.80
CA ASN A 238 -22.54 16.21 -9.62
C ASN A 238 -23.70 15.19 -9.62
N SER A 239 -23.62 14.15 -10.44
CA SER A 239 -24.54 13.01 -10.40
C SER A 239 -23.81 11.74 -10.02
N ILE A 240 -24.42 10.93 -9.17
CA ILE A 240 -24.03 9.55 -8.85
C ILE A 240 -25.01 8.66 -9.60
N LEU A 241 -24.52 8.05 -10.67
CA LEU A 241 -25.30 7.15 -11.49
C LEU A 241 -25.09 5.73 -10.97
N VAL A 242 -26.18 4.97 -10.84
CA VAL A 242 -26.16 3.55 -10.46
C VAL A 242 -26.67 2.73 -11.63
N ASN A 243 -25.97 1.67 -12.00
CA ASN A 243 -26.34 0.84 -13.14
C ASN A 243 -27.61 0.05 -12.84
N LYS A 244 -28.71 0.45 -13.49
CA LYS A 244 -30.03 -0.15 -13.29
C LYS A 244 -30.08 -1.64 -13.66
N ASN A 245 -29.35 -2.04 -14.70
CA ASN A 245 -29.33 -3.43 -15.16
C ASN A 245 -28.67 -4.33 -14.11
N ASN A 246 -27.52 -3.92 -13.57
CA ASN A 246 -26.84 -4.68 -12.52
C ASN A 246 -27.61 -4.62 -11.20
N PHE A 247 -28.18 -3.46 -10.84
CA PHE A 247 -28.96 -3.25 -9.62
C PHE A 247 -30.11 -4.25 -9.48
N TYR A 248 -30.89 -4.47 -10.54
CA TYR A 248 -32.01 -5.41 -10.53
C TYR A 248 -31.64 -6.83 -10.97
N ASN A 249 -30.40 -7.09 -11.38
CA ASN A 249 -29.99 -8.42 -11.81
C ASN A 249 -29.78 -9.36 -10.61
N GLN A 250 -30.76 -10.23 -10.37
CA GLN A 250 -30.73 -11.21 -9.27
C GLN A 250 -29.52 -12.15 -9.34
N LYS A 251 -29.09 -12.56 -10.54
CA LYS A 251 -27.92 -13.43 -10.71
C LYS A 251 -26.65 -12.70 -10.32
N TYR A 252 -26.52 -11.44 -10.74
CA TYR A 252 -25.41 -10.57 -10.37
C TYR A 252 -25.35 -10.38 -8.85
N ASN A 253 -26.46 -9.95 -8.24
CA ASN A 253 -26.56 -9.76 -6.80
C ASN A 253 -26.28 -11.05 -6.00
N LYS A 254 -26.72 -12.22 -6.49
CA LYS A 254 -26.40 -13.51 -5.85
C LYS A 254 -24.91 -13.81 -5.88
N GLN A 255 -24.23 -13.52 -6.99
CA GLN A 255 -22.78 -13.70 -7.11
C GLN A 255 -22.01 -12.78 -6.16
N ILE A 256 -22.41 -11.50 -6.08
CA ILE A 256 -21.85 -10.53 -5.14
C ILE A 256 -22.01 -10.98 -3.69
N ASN A 257 -23.20 -11.47 -3.32
CA ASN A 257 -23.48 -11.96 -1.96
C ASN A 257 -22.64 -13.19 -1.60
N GLN A 258 -22.41 -14.08 -2.56
CA GLN A 258 -21.51 -15.23 -2.39
C GLN A 258 -20.06 -14.76 -2.14
N ILE A 259 -19.59 -13.76 -2.88
CA ILE A 259 -18.25 -13.17 -2.68
C ILE A 259 -18.13 -12.51 -1.30
N ASN A 260 -19.17 -11.83 -0.82
CA ASN A 260 -19.16 -11.16 0.48
C ASN A 260 -19.24 -12.14 1.67
N GLY A 261 -20.08 -13.18 1.50
CA GLY A 261 -20.38 -14.22 2.50
C GLY A 261 -19.29 -15.27 2.64
N ALA A 262 -18.71 -15.72 1.53
CA ALA A 262 -17.46 -16.46 1.59
C ALA A 262 -16.37 -15.49 2.07
N LYS A 263 -15.46 -15.95 2.93
CA LYS A 263 -14.26 -15.18 3.30
C LYS A 263 -13.28 -15.17 2.12
N VAL A 264 -13.76 -14.81 0.92
CA VAL A 264 -13.00 -14.83 -0.32
C VAL A 264 -11.85 -13.86 -0.15
N ASN A 265 -10.64 -14.39 -0.20
CA ASN A 265 -9.45 -13.57 -0.21
C ASN A 265 -9.43 -12.89 -1.58
N VAL A 266 -9.09 -11.61 -1.65
CA VAL A 266 -9.07 -10.84 -2.89
C VAL A 266 -8.28 -11.56 -3.99
N ASN A 267 -7.24 -12.33 -3.62
CA ASN A 267 -6.46 -13.18 -4.52
C ASN A 267 -7.28 -14.20 -5.34
N ASP A 268 -8.42 -14.67 -4.83
CA ASP A 268 -9.27 -15.66 -5.51
C ASP A 268 -10.13 -15.03 -6.63
N LEU A 269 -10.32 -13.71 -6.60
CA LEU A 269 -11.04 -12.95 -7.63
C LEU A 269 -10.11 -12.54 -8.80
N ILE A 270 -8.82 -12.35 -8.52
CA ILE A 270 -7.80 -11.83 -9.47
C ILE A 270 -7.52 -12.79 -10.62
N ASP A 271 -7.65 -14.10 -10.40
CA ASP A 271 -7.17 -15.07 -11.36
C ASP A 271 -8.07 -15.26 -12.58
N GLY A 272 -9.28 -14.69 -12.62
CA GLY A 272 -10.15 -14.58 -13.81
C GLY A 272 -10.45 -15.89 -14.59
N LYS A 273 -9.93 -17.04 -14.15
CA LYS A 273 -9.89 -18.32 -14.87
C LYS A 273 -10.43 -19.49 -14.06
N ASN A 274 -10.64 -19.34 -12.76
CA ASN A 274 -11.13 -20.43 -11.90
C ASN A 274 -12.50 -20.21 -11.26
N ALA A 275 -13.21 -19.12 -11.55
CA ALA A 275 -14.64 -19.01 -11.22
C ALA A 275 -15.55 -19.97 -12.04
N LYS A 276 -14.96 -20.87 -12.85
CA LYS A 276 -15.67 -21.83 -13.70
C LYS A 276 -15.47 -23.31 -13.36
N SER A 277 -14.79 -23.71 -12.28
CA SER A 277 -14.51 -25.15 -12.10
C SER A 277 -14.54 -25.76 -10.69
N LYS A 278 -14.91 -25.04 -9.65
CA LYS A 278 -15.37 -25.58 -8.34
C LYS A 278 -16.26 -24.48 -7.75
N GLU A 279 -17.56 -24.60 -7.52
CA GLU A 279 -18.27 -25.63 -6.76
C GLU A 279 -19.74 -25.64 -7.17
N GLN A 280 -20.12 -26.32 -8.25
CA GLN A 280 -21.52 -26.38 -8.72
C GLN A 280 -22.51 -27.06 -7.74
N ASN A 281 -22.07 -27.46 -6.54
CA ASN A 281 -22.83 -28.30 -5.61
C ASN A 281 -23.13 -27.70 -4.21
N GLU A 282 -22.79 -26.44 -3.93
CA GLU A 282 -23.36 -25.69 -2.77
C GLU A 282 -24.32 -24.56 -3.21
N PHE A 283 -24.78 -24.57 -4.46
CA PHE A 283 -25.50 -23.46 -5.10
C PHE A 283 -26.99 -23.31 -4.76
N ASN A 284 -27.57 -24.24 -4.00
CA ASN A 284 -29.03 -24.38 -3.91
C ASN A 284 -29.70 -23.88 -2.63
N ASN A 285 -28.97 -23.42 -1.60
CA ASN A 285 -29.59 -23.04 -0.31
C ASN A 285 -29.31 -21.60 0.17
N ALA A 286 -28.90 -20.68 -0.71
CA ALA A 286 -28.92 -19.26 -0.38
C ALA A 286 -30.32 -18.69 -0.66
N SER A 287 -31.09 -18.48 0.41
CA SER A 287 -32.43 -17.91 0.43
C SER A 287 -32.53 -16.61 -0.37
N ASN A 288 -33.71 -16.33 -0.94
CA ASN A 288 -34.13 -15.10 -1.61
C ASN A 288 -34.07 -13.88 -0.66
N SER A 289 -32.88 -13.51 -0.19
CA SER A 289 -32.68 -12.32 0.61
C SER A 289 -32.90 -11.07 -0.26
N PRO A 290 -33.55 -10.01 0.25
CA PRO A 290 -33.74 -8.76 -0.48
C PRO A 290 -32.40 -8.24 -1.01
N LEU A 291 -32.44 -7.47 -2.11
CA LEU A 291 -31.35 -6.62 -2.63
C LEU A 291 -30.32 -6.33 -1.53
N ASP A 292 -29.07 -6.81 -1.66
CA ASP A 292 -28.07 -6.57 -0.61
C ASP A 292 -27.69 -5.09 -0.63
N ASN A 293 -28.43 -4.33 0.18
CA ASN A 293 -28.23 -2.91 0.38
C ASN A 293 -26.77 -2.60 0.72
N LYS A 294 -25.99 -3.52 1.30
CA LYS A 294 -24.60 -3.24 1.67
C LYS A 294 -23.69 -3.00 0.48
N TYR A 295 -23.81 -3.82 -0.57
CA TYR A 295 -22.97 -3.65 -1.76
C TYR A 295 -23.32 -2.36 -2.49
N TRP A 296 -24.60 -2.12 -2.74
CA TRP A 296 -25.05 -0.89 -3.41
C TRP A 296 -24.82 0.37 -2.56
N THR A 297 -24.88 0.25 -1.22
CA THR A 297 -24.38 1.30 -0.31
C THR A 297 -22.89 1.57 -0.56
N GLY A 298 -22.08 0.52 -0.68
CA GLY A 298 -20.65 0.62 -0.97
C GLY A 298 -20.36 1.27 -2.32
N VAL A 299 -21.14 0.94 -3.36
CA VAL A 299 -21.07 1.59 -4.68
C VAL A 299 -21.38 3.08 -4.55
N ILE A 300 -22.48 3.47 -3.90
CA ILE A 300 -22.79 4.89 -3.68
C ILE A 300 -21.69 5.58 -2.87
N MET A 301 -21.14 4.94 -1.84
CA MET A 301 -20.03 5.47 -1.05
C MET A 301 -18.76 5.68 -1.89
N HIS A 302 -18.50 4.82 -2.88
CA HIS A 302 -17.39 4.96 -3.85
C HIS A 302 -17.60 6.23 -4.69
N GLU A 303 -18.78 6.42 -5.26
CA GLU A 303 -19.05 7.60 -6.09
C GLU A 303 -19.07 8.91 -5.28
N MET A 304 -19.53 8.87 -4.02
CA MET A 304 -19.40 9.99 -3.08
C MET A 304 -17.93 10.37 -2.85
N ALA A 305 -17.01 9.41 -2.85
CA ALA A 305 -15.59 9.68 -2.71
C ALA A 305 -15.03 10.47 -3.91
N HIS A 306 -15.50 10.18 -5.12
CA HIS A 306 -15.16 10.96 -6.31
C HIS A 306 -15.71 12.40 -6.22
N ALA A 307 -16.90 12.60 -5.65
CA ALA A 307 -17.41 13.94 -5.35
C ALA A 307 -16.50 14.73 -4.38
N MET A 308 -15.83 14.04 -3.45
CA MET A 308 -14.78 14.59 -2.57
C MET A 308 -13.40 14.66 -3.21
N GLY A 309 -13.29 14.37 -4.51
CA GLY A 309 -12.04 14.47 -5.24
C GLY A 309 -11.07 13.30 -5.06
N LEU A 310 -11.50 12.16 -4.53
CA LEU A 310 -10.62 11.00 -4.36
C LEU A 310 -10.56 10.22 -5.67
N GLY A 311 -9.36 10.04 -6.23
CA GLY A 311 -9.14 9.08 -7.31
C GLY A 311 -8.96 7.66 -6.83
N HIS A 312 -8.92 6.70 -7.76
CA HIS A 312 -8.76 5.31 -7.40
C HIS A 312 -7.44 4.98 -6.70
N THR A 313 -7.43 3.83 -6.01
CA THR A 313 -6.23 3.24 -5.42
C THR A 313 -6.16 1.73 -5.71
N PRO A 314 -4.96 1.14 -5.64
CA PRO A 314 -4.80 -0.31 -5.79
C PRO A 314 -5.10 -1.11 -4.50
N TYR A 315 -5.65 -0.50 -3.44
CA TYR A 315 -5.81 -1.13 -2.13
C TYR A 315 -7.26 -1.53 -1.89
N ALA A 316 -7.51 -2.84 -1.77
CA ALA A 316 -8.87 -3.40 -1.70
C ALA A 316 -9.72 -2.84 -0.55
N ASN A 317 -9.09 -2.46 0.55
CA ASN A 317 -9.77 -1.90 1.72
C ASN A 317 -10.13 -0.42 1.61
N ASP A 318 -9.71 0.28 0.57
CA ASP A 318 -10.12 1.66 0.29
C ASP A 318 -11.43 1.66 -0.50
N ILE A 319 -12.36 2.57 -0.20
CA ILE A 319 -13.67 2.62 -0.87
C ILE A 319 -13.54 2.88 -2.37
N VAL A 320 -12.53 3.67 -2.76
CA VAL A 320 -12.14 3.96 -4.16
C VAL A 320 -11.14 2.96 -4.71
N PHE A 321 -11.26 1.69 -4.33
CA PHE A 321 -10.43 0.63 -4.89
C PHE A 321 -10.74 0.42 -6.38
N ALA A 322 -9.69 0.25 -7.19
CA ALA A 322 -9.78 -0.27 -8.56
C ALA A 322 -8.65 -1.26 -8.86
N GLU A 323 -8.94 -2.33 -9.60
CA GLU A 323 -7.99 -3.42 -9.90
C GLU A 323 -6.82 -2.96 -10.76
N SER A 324 -7.10 -2.04 -11.67
CA SER A 324 -6.14 -1.35 -12.52
C SER A 324 -6.49 0.13 -12.58
N SER A 325 -5.52 0.95 -13.00
CA SER A 325 -5.78 2.34 -13.32
C SER A 325 -4.97 2.72 -14.55
N GLU A 326 -5.71 2.91 -15.63
CA GLU A 326 -5.29 3.67 -16.80
C GLU A 326 -5.80 5.12 -16.75
N GLU A 327 -6.43 5.55 -15.64
CA GLU A 327 -7.04 6.87 -15.44
C GLU A 327 -6.07 8.04 -15.74
N GLN A 328 -5.98 8.40 -17.02
CA GLN A 328 -5.47 9.69 -17.48
C GLN A 328 -6.60 10.55 -18.05
N GLU A 329 -7.79 10.00 -18.28
CA GLU A 329 -8.73 10.58 -19.24
C GLU A 329 -9.70 11.64 -18.68
N GLN A 330 -9.99 11.66 -17.37
CA GLN A 330 -10.89 12.68 -16.78
C GLN A 330 -10.20 13.67 -15.83
N SER A 331 -8.90 13.50 -15.61
CA SER A 331 -8.17 14.13 -14.52
C SER A 331 -7.06 15.02 -15.09
N ASN A 332 -7.20 16.35 -14.99
CA ASN A 332 -6.19 17.33 -15.45
C ASN A 332 -4.86 17.30 -14.65
N LEU A 333 -4.74 16.39 -13.67
CA LEU A 333 -3.56 16.28 -12.80
C LEU A 333 -2.97 14.86 -12.90
N PRO A 334 -1.67 14.72 -13.13
CA PRO A 334 -1.05 13.40 -13.25
C PRO A 334 -1.15 12.64 -11.93
N LEU A 335 -1.72 11.42 -11.96
CA LEU A 335 -1.69 10.47 -10.85
C LEU A 335 -0.24 10.11 -10.46
N LYS A 336 -0.07 9.60 -9.24
CA LYS A 336 1.28 9.26 -8.72
C LYS A 336 2.00 8.21 -9.55
N TYR A 337 1.27 7.16 -9.92
CA TYR A 337 1.72 6.05 -10.77
C TYR A 337 0.50 5.26 -11.26
N THR A 338 0.60 4.68 -12.44
CA THR A 338 -0.36 3.69 -12.95
C THR A 338 -0.13 2.33 -12.27
N TRP A 339 -1.16 1.47 -12.26
CA TRP A 339 -1.02 0.08 -11.84
C TRP A 339 -1.86 -0.83 -12.73
N SER A 340 -1.31 -1.99 -13.03
CA SER A 340 -1.97 -3.06 -13.78
C SER A 340 -2.30 -4.27 -12.90
N THR A 341 -1.94 -4.21 -11.62
CA THR A 341 -2.22 -5.27 -10.65
C THR A 341 -2.56 -4.70 -9.28
N LEU A 342 -3.43 -5.42 -8.59
CA LEU A 342 -3.81 -5.21 -7.21
C LEU A 342 -2.61 -5.11 -6.26
N ARG A 343 -2.71 -4.20 -5.28
CA ARG A 343 -1.87 -4.23 -4.07
C ARG A 343 -2.69 -4.78 -2.92
N ALA A 344 -3.00 -6.08 -3.02
CA ALA A 344 -3.76 -6.79 -2.00
C ALA A 344 -3.02 -6.78 -0.65
N ASN A 345 -3.76 -6.46 0.40
CA ASN A 345 -3.36 -6.55 1.80
C ASN A 345 -4.19 -7.62 2.54
N ASN A 346 -4.57 -8.74 1.91
CA ASN A 346 -5.44 -9.77 2.50
C ASN A 346 -6.75 -9.22 3.15
N GLU A 347 -7.13 -7.98 2.87
CA GLU A 347 -8.29 -7.31 3.44
C GLU A 347 -9.47 -7.41 2.46
N LYS A 348 -10.69 -7.38 3.00
CA LYS A 348 -11.92 -7.43 2.20
C LYS A 348 -12.08 -6.17 1.35
N ILE A 349 -12.74 -6.31 0.20
CA ILE A 349 -13.07 -5.19 -0.68
C ILE A 349 -14.02 -4.21 0.05
N ALA A 350 -13.69 -2.93 0.05
CA ALA A 350 -14.43 -1.91 0.80
C ALA A 350 -15.88 -1.75 0.33
N THR A 351 -16.14 -1.80 -0.98
CA THR A 351 -17.51 -1.74 -1.54
C THR A 351 -18.38 -2.90 -1.08
N MET A 352 -17.80 -4.09 -0.84
CA MET A 352 -18.52 -5.24 -0.29
C MET A 352 -18.84 -5.10 1.21
N THR A 353 -18.03 -4.31 1.92
CA THR A 353 -18.12 -4.19 3.38
C THR A 353 -18.66 -2.85 3.85
N ASN A 354 -18.97 -1.92 2.93
CA ASN A 354 -19.38 -0.53 3.15
C ASN A 354 -18.57 0.21 4.24
N LYS A 355 -17.26 -0.07 4.33
CA LYS A 355 -16.34 0.51 5.30
C LYS A 355 -15.31 1.41 4.64
N LEU A 356 -15.02 2.51 5.32
CA LEU A 356 -14.00 3.47 4.92
C LEU A 356 -12.68 3.16 5.60
N SER A 357 -11.59 3.21 4.83
CA SER A 357 -10.25 3.09 5.38
C SER A 357 -9.77 4.42 5.95
N GLN A 358 -8.69 4.38 6.75
CA GLN A 358 -8.05 5.62 7.20
C GLN A 358 -7.50 6.44 6.02
N ARG A 359 -7.20 5.79 4.89
CA ARG A 359 -6.73 6.43 3.68
C ARG A 359 -7.81 7.23 3.01
N ASP A 360 -9.02 6.67 2.91
CA ASP A 360 -10.19 7.39 2.39
C ASP A 360 -10.41 8.65 3.22
N LEU A 361 -10.49 8.50 4.55
CA LEU A 361 -10.74 9.61 5.46
C LEU A 361 -9.67 10.69 5.39
N ASN A 362 -8.39 10.32 5.38
CA ASN A 362 -7.32 11.31 5.37
C ASN A 362 -7.15 11.97 4.00
N ARG A 363 -7.39 11.26 2.89
CA ARG A 363 -7.42 11.85 1.56
C ARG A 363 -8.58 12.82 1.42
N ALA A 364 -9.77 12.49 1.94
CA ALA A 364 -10.92 13.39 2.00
C ALA A 364 -10.60 14.65 2.81
N ARG A 365 -9.99 14.51 4.00
CA ARG A 365 -9.53 15.67 4.81
C ARG A 365 -8.50 16.52 4.09
N LEU A 366 -7.54 15.90 3.40
CA LEU A 366 -6.55 16.62 2.61
C LEU A 366 -7.23 17.38 1.45
N ALA A 367 -8.18 16.75 0.76
CA ALA A 367 -8.94 17.35 -0.32
C ALA A 367 -9.75 18.57 0.16
N LYS A 368 -10.43 18.47 1.30
CA LYS A 368 -11.09 19.61 1.98
C LYS A 368 -10.10 20.74 2.29
N ASN A 369 -8.97 20.41 2.90
CA ASN A 369 -7.94 21.41 3.25
C ASN A 369 -7.34 22.13 2.02
N MET A 370 -7.34 21.47 0.86
CA MET A 370 -6.90 22.03 -0.42
C MET A 370 -8.02 22.79 -1.17
N GLY A 371 -9.24 22.85 -0.61
CA GLY A 371 -10.42 23.40 -1.28
C GLY A 371 -10.70 22.69 -2.60
N VAL A 372 -10.61 21.36 -2.61
CA VAL A 372 -11.08 20.53 -3.74
C VAL A 372 -12.59 20.32 -3.64
N TRP A 373 -13.07 20.16 -2.41
CA TRP A 373 -14.48 20.15 -2.02
C TRP A 373 -14.68 20.96 -0.74
#